data_AF-A0A0B2ADP5-F1
#
_entry.id   AF-A0A0B2ADP5-F1
#
_cell.length_a   1.000
_cell.length_b   1.000
_cell.length_c   1.000
_cell.angle_alpha   90.00
_cell.angle_beta   90.00
_cell.angle_gamma   90.00
#
_symmetry.space_group_name_H-M   'P 1'
#
loop_
_entity.id
_entity.type
_entity.pdbx_description
1 polymer ?
#
loop_
_entity_poly.entity_id
_entity_poly.type
_entity_poly.pdbx_seq_one_letter_code
_entity_poly.pdbx_strand_id
1 'polypeptide(L)'
;MPDSTDPFDSTRRTDAAGASPFDALVGSAGAAQPPQFTTAFRGYDKDEVDSAIAGLTARLQAKAEEASTLEERYRRAARTAIAQNRKTVERLEADLAAANAQNRDVTKQLEAEQEASASARQQAEKAQAELQSTDAGEELQRLQDELTAANARAAKAEQRVQTLTDELVGAADDTANRGHFEEVLRVAEEQAGVLIRNATVQGDRLLEAAREEIVNRRKEAQAEAAAIVSQAQHEAEQVRLRIDTELTAHEAQLQRESQHAAEKVAHAEQEAAAIRSEAEKGAAALRSMVSRETTLDRAEAEQAVRELRQRALEFEESLTRRQDDAQQEFLVLHNQAVAHAERITQDANEQVQASLEHAQRVSTKADDFEKLMRAQAQQVEAEARVRAREHLDRARDKAQHIIDTVTAHTQQALRDAEDRTRQLRWQQHQLTSFMAEVKELIRPEMPLDTSDVGAAAPIEKADAEPEDGAAQVLEHAAEIVDAVDLDEDGADADGSDDVEDDAAEHEHSN
;
A
#
# COMPACT_ATOMS: atom_id res chain seq x y z
N MET A 1 66.73 31.14 -10.91
CA MET A 1 65.35 31.35 -11.37
C MET A 1 65.01 30.25 -12.37
N PRO A 2 64.39 29.17 -11.92
CA PRO A 2 63.37 28.51 -12.73
C PRO A 2 62.05 28.45 -11.98
N ASP A 3 61.00 28.77 -12.72
CA ASP A 3 59.60 28.84 -12.33
C ASP A 3 59.02 27.42 -12.35
N SER A 4 58.47 26.99 -11.22
CA SER A 4 57.91 25.65 -11.01
C SER A 4 56.46 25.84 -10.60
N THR A 5 55.55 25.51 -11.50
CA THR A 5 54.09 25.61 -11.31
C THR A 5 53.50 24.21 -11.20
N ASP A 6 53.47 23.70 -9.98
CA ASP A 6 52.59 22.61 -9.56
C ASP A 6 51.19 23.17 -9.25
N PRO A 7 50.09 22.62 -9.77
CA PRO A 7 48.75 22.97 -9.35
C PRO A 7 48.10 21.77 -8.64
N PHE A 8 48.44 21.55 -7.37
CA PHE A 8 47.59 20.76 -6.48
C PHE A 8 47.39 21.50 -5.15
N ASP A 9 46.36 22.33 -5.19
CA ASP A 9 45.68 22.98 -4.09
C ASP A 9 45.09 21.93 -3.13
N SER A 10 45.75 21.70 -2.00
CA SER A 10 45.17 21.00 -0.86
C SER A 10 44.64 22.03 0.14
N THR A 11 43.53 22.67 -0.21
CA THR A 11 42.70 23.40 0.75
C THR A 11 42.16 22.40 1.77
N ARG A 12 42.67 22.50 3.00
CA ARG A 12 42.00 22.03 4.21
C ARG A 12 40.59 22.62 4.25
N ARG A 13 39.59 21.87 3.81
CA ARG A 13 38.19 22.14 4.12
C ARG A 13 37.81 21.23 5.28
N THR A 14 37.87 21.87 6.44
CA THR A 14 37.36 21.47 7.75
C THR A 14 36.15 20.56 7.71
N ASP A 15 36.23 19.52 8.53
CA ASP A 15 35.14 18.71 9.05
C ASP A 15 33.95 19.58 9.46
N ALA A 16 32.88 19.50 8.68
CA ALA A 16 31.55 19.94 9.08
C ALA A 16 30.59 18.78 8.77
N ALA A 17 30.42 17.93 9.80
CA ALA A 17 29.30 17.05 10.07
C ALA A 17 28.39 16.75 8.86
N GLY A 18 28.76 15.72 8.10
CA GLY A 18 27.87 15.06 7.16
C GLY A 18 26.86 14.20 7.92
N ALA A 19 25.82 14.81 8.48
CA ALA A 19 24.60 14.08 8.78
C ALA A 19 24.00 13.66 7.43
N SER A 20 24.13 12.38 7.09
CA SER A 20 23.48 11.81 5.91
C SER A 20 21.98 12.09 6.02
N PRO A 21 21.28 12.44 4.92
CA PRO A 21 19.82 12.61 4.93
C PRO A 21 19.09 11.36 5.47
N PHE A 22 19.73 10.20 5.41
CA PHE A 22 19.27 8.96 6.03
C PHE A 22 19.32 9.00 7.57
N ASP A 23 20.37 9.59 8.15
CA ASP A 23 20.57 9.70 9.60
C ASP A 23 19.56 10.69 10.24
N ALA A 24 19.19 11.74 9.49
CA ALA A 24 18.10 12.64 9.86
C ALA A 24 16.72 11.96 9.79
N LEU A 25 16.52 11.03 8.84
CA LEU A 25 15.26 10.28 8.70
C LEU A 25 15.11 9.25 9.84
N VAL A 26 16.18 8.52 10.15
CA VAL A 26 16.24 7.54 11.25
C VAL A 26 16.08 8.23 12.61
N GLY A 27 16.71 9.39 12.80
CA GLY A 27 16.54 10.22 14.00
C GLY A 27 15.12 10.77 14.17
N SER A 28 14.39 11.02 13.07
CA SER A 28 13.00 11.50 13.13
C SER A 28 11.97 10.37 13.34
N ALA A 29 12.28 9.16 12.89
CA ALA A 29 11.39 8.00 12.99
C ALA A 29 11.36 7.39 14.42
N GLY A 30 12.44 7.57 15.19
CA GLY A 30 12.60 6.97 16.53
C GLY A 30 11.85 7.64 17.68
N ALA A 31 11.10 8.72 17.45
CA ALA A 31 10.49 9.54 18.52
C ALA A 31 8.95 9.60 18.50
N ALA A 32 8.27 8.70 17.79
CA ALA A 32 6.81 8.63 17.82
C ALA A 32 6.35 7.62 18.90
N GLN A 33 6.22 8.07 20.15
CA GLN A 33 5.47 7.32 21.16
C GLN A 33 4.02 7.10 20.67
N PRO A 34 3.43 5.91 20.86
CA PRO A 34 2.04 5.68 20.49
C PRO A 34 1.13 6.64 21.28
N PRO A 35 0.12 7.25 20.64
CA PRO A 35 -0.78 8.18 21.32
C PRO A 35 -1.50 7.45 22.45
N GLN A 36 -1.35 7.94 23.68
CA GLN A 36 -2.07 7.44 24.85
C GLN A 36 -3.32 8.30 25.01
N PHE A 37 -4.50 7.68 24.88
CA PHE A 37 -5.79 8.37 24.98
C PHE A 37 -6.35 8.26 26.40
N THR A 38 -6.96 9.33 26.90
CA THR A 38 -7.65 9.29 28.19
C THR A 38 -8.98 8.52 28.07
N THR A 39 -9.35 7.78 29.12
CA THR A 39 -10.59 6.97 29.16
C THR A 39 -11.66 7.71 29.98
N ALA A 40 -12.72 8.17 29.32
CA ALA A 40 -13.92 8.72 29.92
C ALA A 40 -14.89 7.61 30.37
N PHE A 41 -15.92 7.99 31.14
CA PHE A 41 -16.85 7.09 31.85
C PHE A 41 -17.61 6.07 30.95
N ARG A 42 -17.48 6.15 29.62
CA ARG A 42 -18.03 5.19 28.64
C ARG A 42 -17.11 4.86 27.44
N GLY A 43 -15.82 5.22 27.46
CA GLY A 43 -14.91 4.97 26.32
C GLY A 43 -13.69 5.91 26.27
N TYR A 44 -12.96 5.96 25.16
CA TYR A 44 -11.89 6.94 24.95
C TYR A 44 -12.47 8.34 24.72
N ASP A 45 -11.75 9.40 25.11
CA ASP A 45 -12.14 10.78 24.82
C ASP A 45 -12.19 11.01 23.30
N LYS A 46 -13.40 11.28 22.80
CA LYS A 46 -13.66 11.45 21.37
C LYS A 46 -12.86 12.62 20.78
N ASP A 47 -12.72 13.72 21.51
CA ASP A 47 -12.04 14.91 21.01
C ASP A 47 -10.53 14.67 20.87
N GLU A 48 -9.93 13.88 21.78
CA GLU A 48 -8.52 13.47 21.69
C GLU A 48 -8.27 12.51 20.51
N VAL A 49 -9.18 11.56 20.29
CA VAL A 49 -9.10 10.60 19.17
C VAL A 49 -9.28 11.34 17.84
N ASP A 50 -10.29 12.20 17.71
CA ASP A 50 -10.55 12.96 16.49
C ASP A 50 -9.38 13.91 16.17
N SER A 51 -8.76 14.53 17.19
CA SER A 51 -7.55 15.34 17.04
C SER A 51 -6.34 14.52 16.58
N ALA A 52 -6.14 13.32 17.14
CA ALA A 52 -5.06 12.42 16.74
C ALA A 52 -5.25 11.89 15.32
N ILE A 53 -6.48 11.56 14.92
CA ILE A 53 -6.82 11.13 13.56
C ILE A 53 -6.62 12.29 12.58
N ALA A 54 -7.06 13.51 12.91
CA ALA A 54 -6.81 14.69 12.11
C ALA A 54 -5.31 14.97 11.94
N GLY A 55 -4.53 14.83 13.03
CA GLY A 55 -3.07 14.96 13.00
C GLY A 55 -2.37 13.90 12.17
N LEU A 56 -2.81 12.64 12.25
CA LEU A 56 -2.30 11.55 11.42
C LEU A 56 -2.63 11.77 9.94
N THR A 57 -3.86 12.20 9.65
CA THR A 57 -4.35 12.49 8.29
C THR A 57 -3.55 13.65 7.68
N ALA A 58 -3.31 14.72 8.44
CA ALA A 58 -2.48 15.84 8.00
C ALA A 58 -1.03 15.43 7.75
N ARG A 59 -0.45 14.54 8.60
CA ARG A 59 0.89 13.99 8.37
C ARG A 59 0.93 13.09 7.12
N LEU A 60 -0.10 12.29 6.88
CA LEU A 60 -0.20 11.43 5.70
C LEU A 60 -0.29 12.29 4.43
N GLN A 61 -1.10 13.34 4.44
CA GLN A 61 -1.18 14.32 3.36
C GLN A 61 0.18 15.01 3.13
N ALA A 62 0.85 15.49 4.19
CA ALA A 62 2.17 16.10 4.08
C ALA A 62 3.22 15.13 3.50
N LYS A 63 3.19 13.84 3.90
CA LYS A 63 4.08 12.81 3.33
C LYS A 63 3.73 12.47 1.88
N ALA A 64 2.46 12.50 1.50
CA ALA A 64 2.04 12.33 0.11
C ALA A 64 2.52 13.51 -0.77
N GLU A 65 2.47 14.74 -0.27
CA GLU A 65 3.03 15.92 -0.94
C GLU A 65 4.56 15.89 -1.02
N GLU A 66 5.25 15.45 0.04
CA GLU A 66 6.70 15.23 0.01
C GLU A 66 7.07 14.16 -1.03
N ALA A 67 6.31 13.06 -1.11
CA ALA A 67 6.54 12.01 -2.09
C ALA A 67 6.32 12.51 -3.53
N SER A 68 5.25 13.28 -3.79
CA SER A 68 4.97 13.82 -5.12
C SER A 68 6.02 14.84 -5.56
N THR A 69 6.46 15.73 -4.67
CA THR A 69 7.53 16.69 -4.96
C THR A 69 8.87 16.01 -5.20
N LEU A 70 9.17 14.93 -4.47
CA LEU A 70 10.36 14.12 -4.69
C LEU A 70 10.30 13.41 -6.06
N GLU A 71 9.15 12.82 -6.39
CA GLU A 71 8.94 12.16 -7.68
C GLU A 71 9.07 13.15 -8.84
N GLU A 72 8.51 14.36 -8.71
CA GLU A 72 8.69 15.43 -9.69
C GLU A 72 10.17 15.82 -9.85
N ARG A 73 10.92 15.95 -8.74
CA ARG A 73 12.36 16.24 -8.79
C ARG A 73 13.12 15.13 -9.51
N TYR A 74 12.83 13.87 -9.24
CA TYR A 74 13.43 12.74 -9.94
C TYR A 74 13.07 12.72 -11.43
N ARG A 75 11.80 12.93 -11.77
CA ARG A 75 11.35 13.01 -13.18
C ARG A 75 12.05 14.17 -13.91
N ARG A 76 12.20 15.34 -13.28
CA ARG A 76 12.94 16.48 -13.84
C ARG A 76 14.42 16.16 -14.03
N ALA A 77 15.07 15.59 -13.01
CA ALA A 77 16.48 15.19 -13.07
C ALA A 77 16.74 14.14 -14.16
N ALA A 78 15.87 13.13 -14.27
CA ALA A 78 15.93 12.10 -15.30
C ALA A 78 15.78 12.71 -16.70
N ARG A 79 14.80 13.60 -16.90
CA ARG A 79 14.62 14.32 -18.18
C ARG A 79 15.86 15.14 -18.55
N THR A 80 16.46 15.84 -17.60
CA THR A 80 17.68 16.62 -17.86
C THR A 80 18.87 15.73 -18.20
N ALA A 81 19.04 14.60 -17.51
CA ALA A 81 20.10 13.64 -17.79
C ALA A 81 19.93 12.99 -19.17
N ILE A 82 18.70 12.60 -19.54
CA ILE A 82 18.40 12.07 -20.88
C ILE A 82 18.70 13.11 -21.96
N ALA A 83 18.32 14.38 -21.74
CA ALA A 83 18.60 15.46 -22.70
C ALA A 83 20.11 15.73 -22.83
N GLN A 84 20.88 15.65 -21.74
CA GLN A 84 22.34 15.77 -21.77
C GLN A 84 22.98 14.59 -22.52
N ASN A 85 22.58 13.36 -22.21
CA ASN A 85 23.05 12.16 -22.89
C ASN A 85 22.77 12.23 -24.40
N ARG A 86 21.56 12.66 -24.78
CA ARG A 86 21.21 12.86 -26.19
C ARG A 86 22.14 13.86 -26.88
N LYS A 87 22.41 15.01 -26.25
CA LYS A 87 23.35 16.01 -26.79
C LYS A 87 24.77 15.47 -26.91
N THR A 88 25.22 14.65 -25.96
CA THR A 88 26.55 14.01 -26.06
C THR A 88 26.62 13.00 -27.19
N VAL A 89 25.55 12.22 -27.40
CA VAL A 89 25.46 11.28 -28.52
C VAL A 89 25.47 12.04 -29.85
N GLU A 90 24.65 13.08 -30.01
CA GLU A 90 24.62 13.92 -31.22
C GLU A 90 25.99 14.55 -31.51
N ARG A 91 26.73 14.98 -30.48
CA ARG A 91 28.10 15.50 -30.63
C ARG A 91 29.08 14.41 -31.07
N LEU A 92 29.05 13.24 -30.44
CA LEU A 92 29.94 12.13 -30.79
C LEU A 92 29.66 11.60 -32.20
N GLU A 93 28.39 11.57 -32.63
CA GLU A 93 28.00 11.22 -33.98
C GLU A 93 28.52 12.23 -35.00
N ALA A 94 28.46 13.54 -34.70
CA ALA A 94 29.04 14.58 -35.54
C ALA A 94 30.57 14.47 -35.64
N ASP A 95 31.25 14.22 -34.52
CA ASP A 95 32.70 14.03 -34.47
C ASP A 95 33.13 12.77 -35.28
N LEU A 96 32.38 11.67 -35.16
CA LEU A 96 32.60 10.44 -35.95
C LEU A 96 32.35 10.68 -37.45
N ALA A 97 31.30 11.42 -37.81
CA ALA A 97 31.05 11.77 -39.21
C ALA A 97 32.17 12.62 -39.80
N ALA A 98 32.68 13.59 -39.05
CA ALA A 98 33.81 14.42 -39.45
C ALA A 98 35.10 13.61 -39.61
N ALA A 99 35.41 12.73 -38.66
CA ALA A 99 36.58 11.84 -38.74
C ALA A 99 36.48 10.88 -39.95
N ASN A 100 35.29 10.33 -40.22
CA ASN A 100 35.06 9.49 -41.39
C ASN A 100 35.20 10.26 -42.71
N ALA A 101 34.80 11.53 -42.76
CA ALA A 101 35.02 12.38 -43.92
C ALA A 101 36.52 12.64 -44.14
N GLN A 102 37.26 12.97 -43.08
CA GLN A 102 38.72 13.14 -43.14
C GLN A 102 39.42 11.88 -43.63
N ASN A 103 39.04 10.70 -43.12
CA ASN A 103 39.61 9.42 -43.58
C ASN A 103 39.35 9.18 -45.07
N ARG A 104 38.14 9.50 -45.56
CA ARG A 104 37.82 9.38 -46.99
C ARG A 104 38.66 10.32 -47.86
N ASP A 105 38.89 11.55 -47.38
CA ASP A 105 39.70 12.52 -48.11
C ASP A 105 41.17 12.11 -48.13
N VAL A 106 41.70 11.59 -47.02
CA VAL A 106 43.06 11.01 -46.96
C VAL A 106 43.18 9.82 -47.91
N THR A 107 42.20 8.91 -47.94
CA THR A 107 42.25 7.78 -48.89
C THR A 107 42.25 8.23 -50.34
N LYS A 108 41.45 9.26 -50.69
CA LYS A 108 41.46 9.82 -52.05
C LYS A 108 42.79 10.49 -52.39
N GLN A 109 43.42 11.16 -51.43
CA GLN A 109 44.74 11.76 -51.62
C GLN A 109 45.81 10.68 -51.87
N LEU A 110 45.80 9.60 -51.07
CA LEU A 110 46.70 8.47 -51.27
C LEU A 110 46.49 7.77 -52.62
N GLU A 111 45.24 7.58 -53.05
CA GLU A 111 44.92 7.03 -54.37
C GLU A 111 45.46 7.94 -55.50
N ALA A 112 45.24 9.26 -55.40
CA ALA A 112 45.76 10.22 -56.37
C ALA A 112 47.31 10.26 -56.42
N GLU A 113 47.98 10.16 -55.27
CA GLU A 113 49.44 10.07 -55.19
C GLU A 113 49.98 8.77 -55.82
N GLN A 114 49.27 7.66 -55.65
CA GLN A 114 49.62 6.37 -56.29
C GLN A 114 49.45 6.44 -57.81
N GLU A 115 48.36 7.02 -58.30
CA GLU A 115 48.15 7.22 -59.74
C GLU A 115 49.20 8.16 -60.35
N ALA A 116 49.53 9.25 -59.66
CA ALA A 116 50.60 10.16 -60.07
C ALA A 116 51.96 9.43 -60.14
N SER A 117 52.28 8.63 -59.12
CA SER A 117 53.51 7.83 -59.09
C SER A 117 53.55 6.76 -60.20
N ALA A 118 52.43 6.12 -60.50
CA ALA A 118 52.32 5.14 -61.58
C ALA A 118 52.52 5.79 -62.96
N SER A 119 51.90 6.95 -63.20
CA SER A 119 52.08 7.70 -64.45
C SER A 119 53.51 8.20 -64.63
N ALA A 120 54.17 8.64 -63.56
CA ALA A 120 55.58 9.04 -63.59
C ALA A 120 56.51 7.86 -63.93
N ARG A 121 56.26 6.67 -63.37
CA ARG A 121 56.99 5.43 -63.72
C ARG A 121 56.82 5.08 -65.20
N GLN A 122 55.59 5.15 -65.71
CA GLN A 122 55.31 4.86 -67.12
C GLN A 122 55.99 5.85 -68.07
N GLN A 123 56.06 7.14 -67.69
CA GLN A 123 56.81 8.15 -68.46
C GLN A 123 58.31 7.88 -68.45
N ALA A 124 58.88 7.49 -67.31
CA ALA A 124 60.30 7.14 -67.22
C ALA A 124 60.65 5.92 -68.08
N GLU A 125 59.79 4.89 -68.09
CA GLU A 125 59.96 3.69 -68.92
C GLU A 125 59.87 4.02 -70.42
N LYS A 126 58.94 4.89 -70.82
CA LYS A 126 58.84 5.38 -72.20
C LYS A 126 60.07 6.19 -72.61
N ALA A 127 60.54 7.11 -71.76
CA ALA A 127 61.74 7.90 -72.01
C ALA A 127 62.98 7.01 -72.16
N GLN A 128 63.11 5.96 -71.34
CA GLN A 128 64.17 4.95 -71.47
C GLN A 128 64.07 4.16 -72.78
N ALA A 129 62.87 3.77 -73.20
CA ALA A 129 62.65 3.06 -74.46
C ALA A 129 62.97 3.94 -75.69
N GLU A 130 62.60 5.22 -75.65
CA GLU A 130 62.93 6.19 -76.72
C GLU A 130 64.44 6.38 -76.85
N LEU A 131 65.15 6.61 -75.73
CA LEU A 131 66.62 6.73 -75.67
C LEU A 131 67.35 5.49 -76.22
N GLN A 132 66.82 4.29 -75.96
CA GLN A 132 67.42 3.06 -76.47
C GLN A 132 67.19 2.85 -77.98
N SER A 133 66.19 3.51 -78.57
CA SER A 133 65.77 3.27 -79.95
C SER A 133 66.41 4.19 -81.00
N THR A 134 66.82 5.41 -80.65
CA THR A 134 67.23 6.43 -81.65
C THR A 134 68.74 6.61 -81.80
N ASP A 135 69.50 6.70 -80.71
CA ASP A 135 70.84 7.30 -80.81
C ASP A 135 71.95 6.28 -81.08
N ALA A 136 71.91 5.12 -80.40
CA ALA A 136 72.97 4.12 -80.55
C ALA A 136 72.89 3.33 -81.88
N GLY A 137 71.68 3.14 -82.42
CA GLY A 137 71.48 2.36 -83.65
C GLY A 137 71.77 3.14 -84.92
N GLU A 138 71.31 4.40 -85.00
CA GLU A 138 71.47 5.24 -86.19
C GLU A 138 72.93 5.68 -86.39
N GLU A 139 73.67 5.99 -85.32
CA GLU A 139 75.08 6.36 -85.41
C GLU A 139 75.96 5.20 -85.89
N LEU A 140 75.71 3.98 -85.40
CA LEU A 140 76.44 2.78 -85.87
C LEU A 140 76.19 2.50 -87.35
N GLN A 141 74.96 2.70 -87.82
CA GLN A 141 74.60 2.46 -89.21
C GLN A 141 75.20 3.53 -90.15
N ARG A 142 75.20 4.80 -89.74
CA ARG A 142 75.89 5.87 -90.49
C ARG A 142 77.39 5.61 -90.61
N LEU A 143 78.05 5.21 -89.52
CA LEU A 143 79.48 4.91 -89.54
C LEU A 143 79.81 3.68 -90.42
N GLN A 144 78.93 2.69 -90.49
CA GLN A 144 79.07 1.56 -91.41
C GLN A 144 78.92 2.00 -92.88
N ASP A 145 77.93 2.84 -93.20
CA ASP A 145 77.71 3.35 -94.55
C ASP A 145 78.89 4.22 -95.04
N GLU A 146 79.46 5.06 -94.17
CA GLU A 146 80.65 5.85 -94.49
C GLU A 146 81.87 4.96 -94.80
N LEU A 147 82.05 3.87 -94.06
CA LEU A 147 83.17 2.94 -94.26
C LEU A 147 83.03 2.17 -95.59
N THR A 148 81.83 1.78 -95.98
CA THR A 148 81.58 1.15 -97.28
C THR A 148 81.80 2.12 -98.45
N ALA A 149 81.38 3.37 -98.31
CA ALA A 149 81.59 4.41 -99.31
C ALA A 149 83.08 4.76 -99.50
N ALA A 150 83.87 4.78 -98.43
CA ALA A 150 85.31 4.98 -98.50
C ALA A 150 86.02 3.86 -99.29
N ASN A 151 85.66 2.60 -99.03
CA ASN A 151 86.22 1.44 -99.74
C ASN A 151 85.89 1.44 -101.24
N ALA A 152 84.67 1.84 -101.62
CA ALA A 152 84.29 1.94 -103.03
C ALA A 152 85.07 3.03 -103.80
N ARG A 153 85.47 4.12 -103.13
CA ARG A 153 86.31 5.17 -103.73
C ARG A 153 87.75 4.69 -103.95
N ALA A 154 88.30 3.92 -103.02
CA ALA A 154 89.62 3.31 -103.16
C ALA A 154 89.68 2.38 -104.38
N ALA A 155 88.71 1.47 -104.54
CA ALA A 155 88.64 0.55 -105.68
C ALA A 155 88.52 1.27 -107.05
N LYS A 156 87.79 2.39 -107.12
CA LYS A 156 87.69 3.20 -108.35
C LYS A 156 89.00 3.91 -108.69
N ALA A 157 89.77 4.31 -107.69
CA ALA A 157 91.08 4.92 -107.91
C ALA A 157 92.06 3.90 -108.49
N GLU A 158 92.05 2.66 -107.98
CA GLU A 158 92.86 1.56 -108.50
C GLU A 158 92.54 1.23 -109.96
N GLN A 159 91.25 1.17 -110.35
CA GLN A 159 90.86 0.95 -111.75
C GLN A 159 91.34 2.05 -112.70
N ARG A 160 91.34 3.31 -112.27
CA ARG A 160 91.83 4.43 -113.10
C ARG A 160 93.33 4.36 -113.33
N VAL A 161 94.08 3.92 -112.32
CA VAL A 161 95.52 3.69 -112.45
C VAL A 161 95.78 2.57 -113.46
N GLN A 162 94.97 1.50 -113.43
CA GLN A 162 95.09 0.41 -114.39
C GLN A 162 94.79 0.85 -115.84
N THR A 163 93.72 1.61 -116.07
CA THR A 163 93.39 2.11 -117.42
C THR A 163 94.44 3.05 -117.99
N LEU A 164 95.00 3.94 -117.15
CA LEU A 164 96.09 4.84 -117.58
C LEU A 164 97.38 4.06 -117.87
N THR A 165 97.61 2.95 -117.15
CA THR A 165 98.74 2.06 -117.40
C THR A 165 98.57 1.33 -118.74
N ASP A 166 97.37 0.87 -119.07
CA ASP A 166 97.07 0.20 -120.34
C ASP A 166 97.13 1.17 -121.54
N GLU A 167 96.70 2.42 -121.38
CA GLU A 167 96.80 3.47 -122.40
C GLU A 167 98.25 3.88 -122.70
N LEU A 168 99.11 3.89 -121.68
CA LEU A 168 100.52 4.25 -121.85
C LEU A 168 101.32 3.15 -122.58
N VAL A 169 100.92 1.89 -122.44
CA VAL A 169 101.53 0.74 -123.15
C VAL A 169 101.14 0.72 -124.64
N GLY A 170 100.03 1.34 -125.03
CA GLY A 170 99.52 1.33 -126.42
C GLY A 170 100.10 2.39 -127.36
N ALA A 171 100.87 3.36 -126.87
CA ALA A 171 101.27 4.55 -127.63
C ALA A 171 102.78 4.62 -127.92
N ALA A 172 103.40 3.52 -128.33
CA ALA A 172 104.83 3.47 -128.64
C ALA A 172 105.09 3.08 -130.10
N ASP A 173 105.20 4.08 -130.99
CA ASP A 173 106.10 4.07 -132.17
C ASP A 173 106.11 5.43 -132.89
N ASP A 174 107.12 6.27 -132.63
CA ASP A 174 107.80 7.04 -133.68
C ASP A 174 109.20 7.51 -133.24
N THR A 175 110.20 7.21 -134.08
CA THR A 175 111.62 7.17 -133.73
C THR A 175 112.40 8.36 -134.28
N ALA A 176 112.56 9.40 -133.45
CA ALA A 176 113.67 10.37 -133.48
C ALA A 176 113.73 11.18 -132.17
N ASN A 177 112.59 11.34 -131.50
CA ASN A 177 112.53 11.80 -130.12
C ASN A 177 112.86 10.68 -129.12
N ARG A 178 113.05 9.42 -129.54
CA ARG A 178 113.28 8.28 -128.64
C ARG A 178 114.49 8.47 -127.72
N GLY A 179 115.61 9.06 -128.16
CA GLY A 179 116.77 9.27 -127.28
C GLY A 179 116.58 10.37 -126.22
N HIS A 180 116.04 11.54 -126.61
CA HIS A 180 115.75 12.63 -125.68
C HIS A 180 114.49 12.38 -124.84
N PHE A 181 113.52 11.65 -125.37
CA PHE A 181 112.32 11.21 -124.66
C PHE A 181 112.62 9.99 -123.78
N GLU A 182 113.56 9.10 -124.13
CA GLU A 182 114.10 8.08 -123.21
C GLU A 182 114.98 8.72 -122.13
N GLU A 183 115.74 9.76 -122.44
CA GLU A 183 116.51 10.50 -121.42
C GLU A 183 115.57 11.28 -120.50
N VAL A 184 114.55 11.97 -121.04
CA VAL A 184 113.51 12.63 -120.25
C VAL A 184 112.62 11.62 -119.53
N LEU A 185 112.29 10.47 -120.11
CA LEU A 185 111.54 9.40 -119.44
C LEU A 185 112.40 8.71 -118.40
N ARG A 186 113.71 8.55 -118.60
CA ARG A 186 114.62 7.98 -117.59
C ARG A 186 114.82 8.96 -116.44
N VAL A 187 114.95 10.25 -116.73
CA VAL A 187 114.97 11.30 -115.70
C VAL A 187 113.61 11.41 -115.02
N ALA A 188 112.50 11.28 -115.75
CA ALA A 188 111.15 11.29 -115.20
C ALA A 188 110.82 10.00 -114.45
N GLU A 189 111.39 8.85 -114.80
CA GLU A 189 111.26 7.56 -114.11
C GLU A 189 112.16 7.53 -112.88
N GLU A 190 113.34 8.16 -112.95
CA GLU A 190 114.21 8.36 -111.80
C GLU A 190 113.57 9.37 -110.82
N GLN A 191 113.00 10.47 -111.31
CA GLN A 191 112.24 11.45 -110.52
C GLN A 191 110.92 10.87 -109.99
N ALA A 192 110.15 10.15 -110.80
CA ALA A 192 108.94 9.45 -110.38
C ALA A 192 109.28 8.32 -109.40
N GLY A 193 110.39 7.62 -109.60
CA GLY A 193 110.90 6.63 -108.67
C GLY A 193 111.31 7.25 -107.34
N VAL A 194 111.93 8.43 -107.34
CA VAL A 194 112.21 9.20 -106.12
C VAL A 194 110.92 9.68 -105.46
N LEU A 195 109.94 10.17 -106.23
CA LEU A 195 108.64 10.63 -105.72
C LEU A 195 107.82 9.48 -105.16
N ILE A 196 107.78 8.33 -105.83
CA ILE A 196 107.11 7.10 -105.36
C ILE A 196 107.81 6.61 -104.10
N ARG A 197 109.14 6.52 -104.07
CA ARG A 197 109.88 6.13 -102.85
C ARG A 197 109.65 7.12 -101.70
N ASN A 198 109.56 8.41 -101.98
CA ASN A 198 109.26 9.42 -100.97
C ASN A 198 107.80 9.30 -100.49
N ALA A 199 106.85 9.12 -101.40
CA ALA A 199 105.44 8.92 -101.10
C ALA A 199 105.18 7.61 -100.34
N THR A 200 105.89 6.52 -100.65
CA THR A 200 105.81 5.28 -99.88
C THR A 200 106.40 5.47 -98.48
N VAL A 201 107.56 6.13 -98.36
CA VAL A 201 108.15 6.45 -97.03
C VAL A 201 107.26 7.38 -96.22
N GLN A 202 106.61 8.36 -96.86
CA GLN A 202 105.64 9.25 -96.20
C GLN A 202 104.36 8.51 -95.81
N GLY A 203 103.85 7.63 -96.68
CA GLY A 203 102.71 6.78 -96.42
C GLY A 203 102.97 5.83 -95.25
N ASP A 204 104.13 5.17 -95.22
CA ASP A 204 104.54 4.29 -94.12
C ASP A 204 104.67 5.07 -92.80
N ARG A 205 105.23 6.30 -92.83
CA ARG A 205 105.27 7.17 -91.64
C ARG A 205 103.89 7.59 -91.16
N LEU A 206 102.97 7.91 -92.08
CA LEU A 206 101.60 8.27 -91.74
C LEU A 206 100.83 7.07 -91.19
N LEU A 207 101.02 5.88 -91.77
CA LEU A 207 100.41 4.65 -91.27
C LEU A 207 100.95 4.27 -89.90
N GLU A 208 102.26 4.41 -89.68
CA GLU A 208 102.87 4.13 -88.38
C GLU A 208 102.41 5.15 -87.32
N ALA A 209 102.37 6.44 -87.67
CA ALA A 209 101.81 7.48 -86.80
C ALA A 209 100.32 7.24 -86.49
N ALA A 210 99.51 6.85 -87.47
CA ALA A 210 98.11 6.53 -87.28
C ALA A 210 97.92 5.26 -86.42
N ARG A 211 98.78 4.24 -86.57
CA ARG A 211 98.78 3.05 -85.71
C ARG A 211 99.14 3.41 -84.28
N GLU A 212 100.15 4.24 -84.08
CA GLU A 212 100.55 4.73 -82.76
C GLU A 212 99.42 5.55 -82.11
N GLU A 213 98.76 6.42 -82.87
CA GLU A 213 97.60 7.19 -82.40
C GLU A 213 96.41 6.29 -82.04
N ILE A 214 96.10 5.26 -82.84
CA ILE A 214 95.03 4.29 -82.53
C ILE A 214 95.37 3.52 -81.25
N VAL A 215 96.62 3.09 -81.07
CA VAL A 215 97.06 2.40 -79.84
C VAL A 215 96.95 3.34 -78.64
N ASN A 216 97.35 4.61 -78.78
CA ASN A 216 97.26 5.59 -77.70
C ASN A 216 95.80 5.90 -77.35
N ARG A 217 94.94 6.19 -78.34
CA ARG A 217 93.49 6.39 -78.12
C ARG A 217 92.84 5.15 -77.48
N ARG A 218 93.24 3.95 -77.90
CA ARG A 218 92.73 2.70 -77.31
C ARG A 218 93.18 2.55 -75.85
N LYS A 219 94.44 2.87 -75.53
CA LYS A 219 94.94 2.86 -74.15
C LYS A 219 94.23 3.91 -73.30
N GLU A 220 94.04 5.11 -73.82
CA GLU A 220 93.31 6.20 -73.16
C GLU A 220 91.85 5.80 -72.89
N ALA A 221 91.13 5.31 -73.90
CA ALA A 221 89.76 4.84 -73.74
C ALA A 221 89.65 3.64 -72.78
N GLN A 222 90.64 2.74 -72.76
CA GLN A 222 90.69 1.64 -71.78
C GLN A 222 90.93 2.16 -70.35
N ALA A 223 91.82 3.14 -70.19
CA ALA A 223 92.08 3.75 -68.89
C ALA A 223 90.85 4.53 -68.38
N GLU A 224 90.17 5.27 -69.26
CA GLU A 224 88.94 5.99 -68.94
C GLU A 224 87.79 5.04 -68.59
N ALA A 225 87.58 3.98 -69.38
CA ALA A 225 86.58 2.96 -69.07
C ALA A 225 86.86 2.27 -67.72
N ALA A 226 88.12 1.95 -67.43
CA ALA A 226 88.51 1.39 -66.14
C ALA A 226 88.28 2.36 -64.98
N ALA A 227 88.56 3.67 -65.19
CA ALA A 227 88.30 4.70 -64.21
C ALA A 227 86.79 4.83 -63.92
N ILE A 228 85.94 4.90 -64.95
CA ILE A 228 84.48 4.97 -64.82
C ILE A 228 83.95 3.75 -64.06
N VAL A 229 84.39 2.54 -64.42
CA VAL A 229 83.97 1.31 -63.72
C VAL A 229 84.39 1.33 -62.25
N SER A 230 85.63 1.75 -61.94
CA SER A 230 86.10 1.84 -60.56
C SER A 230 85.34 2.88 -59.73
N GLN A 231 85.01 4.02 -60.34
CA GLN A 231 84.22 5.07 -59.70
C GLN A 231 82.79 4.58 -59.46
N ALA A 232 82.15 3.96 -60.45
CA ALA A 232 80.80 3.40 -60.30
C ALA A 232 80.76 2.29 -59.25
N GLN A 233 81.80 1.45 -59.15
CA GLN A 233 81.93 0.45 -58.09
C GLN A 233 82.07 1.10 -56.71
N HIS A 234 82.91 2.14 -56.58
CA HIS A 234 83.08 2.85 -55.32
C HIS A 234 81.79 3.55 -54.87
N GLU A 235 81.09 4.21 -55.79
CA GLU A 235 79.79 4.84 -55.51
C GLU A 235 78.74 3.79 -55.11
N ALA A 236 78.71 2.63 -55.78
CA ALA A 236 77.81 1.53 -55.42
C ALA A 236 78.12 0.95 -54.03
N GLU A 237 79.40 0.80 -53.67
CA GLU A 237 79.83 0.36 -52.35
C GLU A 237 79.46 1.39 -51.27
N GLN A 238 79.62 2.69 -51.56
CA GLN A 238 79.25 3.75 -50.64
C GLN A 238 77.74 3.81 -50.40
N VAL A 239 76.93 3.66 -51.46
CA VAL A 239 75.47 3.58 -51.35
C VAL A 239 75.05 2.35 -50.55
N ARG A 240 75.67 1.19 -50.78
CA ARG A 240 75.41 -0.03 -49.99
C ARG A 240 75.73 0.17 -48.52
N LEU A 241 76.91 0.70 -48.20
CA LEU A 241 77.30 0.97 -46.81
C LEU A 241 76.30 1.94 -46.16
N ARG A 242 75.88 2.98 -46.87
CA ARG A 242 74.87 3.92 -46.37
C ARG A 242 73.55 3.22 -46.08
N ILE A 243 73.03 2.43 -47.01
CA ILE A 243 71.80 1.65 -46.83
C ILE A 243 71.92 0.71 -45.62
N ASP A 244 73.04 0.00 -45.47
CA ASP A 244 73.26 -0.92 -44.35
C ASP A 244 73.27 -0.17 -43.00
N THR A 245 73.88 1.01 -42.94
CA THR A 245 73.88 1.84 -41.72
C THR A 245 72.50 2.40 -41.40
N GLU A 246 71.75 2.87 -42.41
CA GLU A 246 70.38 3.37 -42.24
C GLU A 246 69.44 2.23 -41.81
N LEU A 247 69.58 1.05 -42.43
CA LEU A 247 68.83 -0.15 -42.08
C LEU A 247 69.10 -0.58 -40.63
N THR A 248 70.36 -0.66 -40.23
CA THR A 248 70.73 -0.99 -38.83
C THR A 248 70.19 0.05 -37.84
N ALA A 249 70.21 1.34 -38.21
CA ALA A 249 69.66 2.40 -37.37
C ALA A 249 68.14 2.30 -37.22
N HIS A 250 67.42 2.02 -38.31
CA HIS A 250 65.98 1.80 -38.29
C HIS A 250 65.61 0.54 -37.51
N GLU A 251 66.33 -0.57 -37.69
CA GLU A 251 66.12 -1.79 -36.90
C GLU A 251 66.30 -1.53 -35.40
N ALA A 252 67.36 -0.80 -35.01
CA ALA A 252 67.59 -0.43 -33.61
C ALA A 252 66.50 0.54 -33.07
N GLN A 253 65.91 1.38 -33.92
CA GLN A 253 64.77 2.22 -33.53
C GLN A 253 63.50 1.38 -33.34
N LEU A 254 63.15 0.54 -34.32
CA LEU A 254 62.00 -0.37 -34.24
C LEU A 254 62.10 -1.29 -33.02
N GLN A 255 63.29 -1.83 -32.73
CA GLN A 255 63.50 -2.65 -31.53
C GLN A 255 63.24 -1.85 -30.25
N ARG A 256 63.77 -0.63 -30.12
CA ARG A 256 63.53 0.23 -28.95
C ARG A 256 62.04 0.60 -28.80
N GLU A 257 61.37 0.94 -29.89
CA GLU A 257 59.94 1.24 -29.88
C GLU A 257 59.11 0.00 -29.52
N SER A 258 59.47 -1.18 -30.03
CA SER A 258 58.81 -2.45 -29.67
C SER A 258 58.99 -2.82 -28.21
N GLN A 259 60.20 -2.63 -27.66
CA GLN A 259 60.49 -2.84 -26.24
C GLN A 259 59.69 -1.86 -25.38
N HIS A 260 59.66 -0.59 -25.77
CA HIS A 260 58.88 0.42 -25.05
C HIS A 260 57.36 0.16 -25.12
N ALA A 261 56.85 -0.32 -26.26
CA ALA A 261 55.46 -0.74 -26.39
C ALA A 261 55.17 -1.97 -25.50
N ALA A 262 56.06 -2.96 -25.48
CA ALA A 262 55.94 -4.14 -24.62
C ALA A 262 55.97 -3.77 -23.13
N GLU A 263 56.84 -2.84 -22.72
CA GLU A 263 56.88 -2.30 -21.36
C GLU A 263 55.57 -1.59 -20.98
N LYS A 264 55.01 -0.77 -21.87
CA LYS A 264 53.70 -0.12 -21.64
C LYS A 264 52.57 -1.13 -21.51
N VAL A 265 52.56 -2.17 -22.34
CA VAL A 265 51.57 -3.25 -22.25
C VAL A 265 51.72 -3.99 -20.93
N ALA A 266 52.94 -4.39 -20.55
CA ALA A 266 53.19 -5.07 -19.28
C ALA A 266 52.80 -4.20 -18.07
N HIS A 267 53.06 -2.90 -18.13
CA HIS A 267 52.65 -1.95 -17.10
C HIS A 267 51.12 -1.83 -17.00
N ALA A 268 50.43 -1.64 -18.13
CA ALA A 268 48.98 -1.59 -18.18
C ALA A 268 48.32 -2.90 -17.71
N GLU A 269 48.92 -4.06 -18.01
CA GLU A 269 48.46 -5.36 -17.53
C GLU A 269 48.60 -5.50 -16.01
N GLN A 270 49.70 -5.02 -15.43
CA GLN A 270 49.92 -5.00 -13.99
C GLN A 270 48.93 -4.06 -13.29
N GLU A 271 48.71 -2.85 -13.81
CA GLU A 271 47.71 -1.92 -13.29
C GLU A 271 46.29 -2.49 -13.39
N ALA A 272 45.94 -3.10 -14.53
CA ALA A 272 44.65 -3.77 -14.69
C ALA A 272 44.48 -4.93 -13.70
N ALA A 273 45.54 -5.71 -13.43
CA ALA A 273 45.51 -6.75 -12.42
C ALA A 273 45.35 -6.20 -11.00
N ALA A 274 46.01 -5.08 -10.67
CA ALA A 274 45.87 -4.40 -9.40
C ALA A 274 44.43 -3.86 -9.19
N ILE A 275 43.88 -3.17 -10.19
CA ILE A 275 42.50 -2.67 -10.17
C ILE A 275 41.50 -3.82 -10.01
N ARG A 276 41.69 -4.94 -10.73
CA ARG A 276 40.85 -6.14 -10.57
C ARG A 276 40.92 -6.70 -9.15
N SER A 277 42.11 -6.84 -8.58
CA SER A 277 42.27 -7.34 -7.21
C SER A 277 41.64 -6.41 -6.17
N GLU A 278 41.76 -5.09 -6.36
CA GLU A 278 41.13 -4.12 -5.47
C GLU A 278 39.60 -4.14 -5.59
N ALA A 279 39.08 -4.20 -6.82
CA ALA A 279 37.64 -4.33 -7.07
C ALA A 279 37.08 -5.63 -6.46
N GLU A 280 37.79 -6.75 -6.58
CA GLU A 280 37.40 -8.03 -5.96
C GLU A 280 37.40 -7.95 -4.43
N LYS A 281 38.40 -7.32 -3.83
CA LYS A 281 38.44 -7.08 -2.37
C LYS A 281 37.29 -6.17 -1.92
N GLY A 282 37.02 -5.10 -2.65
CA GLY A 282 35.88 -4.20 -2.40
C GLY A 282 34.54 -4.92 -2.51
N ALA A 283 34.35 -5.74 -3.55
CA ALA A 283 33.16 -6.54 -3.73
C ALA A 283 32.99 -7.57 -2.61
N ALA A 284 34.06 -8.23 -2.16
CA ALA A 284 34.02 -9.16 -1.03
C ALA A 284 33.66 -8.45 0.28
N ALA A 285 34.21 -7.25 0.52
CA ALA A 285 33.88 -6.43 1.69
C ALA A 285 32.40 -6.01 1.69
N LEU A 286 31.86 -5.58 0.55
CA LEU A 286 30.43 -5.24 0.40
C LEU A 286 29.53 -6.46 0.62
N ARG A 287 29.85 -7.62 0.01
CA ARG A 287 29.11 -8.86 0.25
C ARG A 287 29.10 -9.26 1.72
N SER A 288 30.24 -9.11 2.40
CA SER A 288 30.37 -9.39 3.83
C SER A 288 29.56 -8.40 4.69
N MET A 289 29.53 -7.12 4.30
CA MET A 289 28.72 -6.09 4.97
C MET A 289 27.23 -6.39 4.83
N VAL A 290 26.74 -6.60 3.60
CA VAL A 290 25.34 -6.95 3.33
C VAL A 290 24.95 -8.25 4.04
N SER A 291 25.83 -9.25 4.05
CA SER A 291 25.57 -10.49 4.80
C SER A 291 25.45 -10.25 6.31
N ARG A 292 26.22 -9.33 6.89
CA ARG A 292 26.08 -8.99 8.32
C ARG A 292 24.79 -8.21 8.58
N GLU A 293 24.50 -7.20 7.76
CA GLU A 293 23.29 -6.38 7.87
C GLU A 293 22.04 -7.25 7.76
N THR A 294 21.95 -8.09 6.73
CA THR A 294 20.82 -9.04 6.58
C THR A 294 20.68 -10.01 7.75
N THR A 295 21.77 -10.44 8.38
CA THR A 295 21.69 -11.28 9.60
C THR A 295 21.23 -10.48 10.82
N LEU A 296 21.59 -9.21 10.93
CA LEU A 296 21.14 -8.33 12.01
C LEU A 296 19.64 -8.03 11.86
N ASP A 297 19.20 -7.63 10.66
CA ASP A 297 17.79 -7.37 10.37
C ASP A 297 16.93 -8.61 10.61
N ARG A 298 17.44 -9.78 10.24
CA ARG A 298 16.76 -11.05 10.53
C ARG A 298 16.65 -11.30 12.03
N ALA A 299 17.71 -11.05 12.79
CA ALA A 299 17.69 -11.23 14.24
C ALA A 299 16.73 -10.24 14.92
N GLU A 300 16.70 -8.99 14.46
CA GLU A 300 15.77 -7.96 14.94
C GLU A 300 14.31 -8.33 14.63
N ALA A 301 14.02 -8.78 13.41
CA ALA A 301 12.69 -9.26 13.04
C ALA A 301 12.26 -10.48 13.89
N GLU A 302 13.17 -11.43 14.13
CA GLU A 302 12.91 -12.57 15.00
C GLU A 302 12.65 -12.15 16.46
N GLN A 303 13.33 -11.11 16.95
CA GLN A 303 13.08 -10.54 18.29
C GLN A 303 11.71 -9.84 18.36
N ALA A 304 11.38 -9.01 17.37
CA ALA A 304 10.09 -8.33 17.30
C ALA A 304 8.92 -9.34 17.27
N VAL A 305 9.04 -10.45 16.53
CA VAL A 305 8.04 -11.51 16.52
C VAL A 305 7.90 -12.19 17.89
N ARG A 306 9.01 -12.40 18.61
CA ARG A 306 8.96 -12.96 19.98
C ARG A 306 8.25 -12.01 20.94
N GLU A 307 8.55 -10.72 20.86
CA GLU A 307 7.91 -9.69 21.67
C GLU A 307 6.41 -9.60 21.39
N LEU A 308 5.99 -9.62 20.12
CA LEU A 308 4.58 -9.65 19.74
C LEU A 308 3.87 -10.90 20.25
N ARG A 309 4.51 -12.09 20.17
CA ARG A 309 3.96 -13.32 20.75
C ARG A 309 3.83 -13.24 22.26
N GLN A 310 4.80 -12.64 22.96
CA GLN A 310 4.71 -12.43 24.40
C GLN A 310 3.54 -11.50 24.74
N ARG A 311 3.41 -10.37 24.06
CA ARG A 311 2.27 -9.45 24.25
C ARG A 311 0.94 -10.13 23.97
N ALA A 312 0.85 -10.96 22.94
CA ALA A 312 -0.36 -11.73 22.64
C ALA A 312 -0.73 -12.69 23.77
N LEU A 313 0.24 -13.40 24.35
CA LEU A 313 0.03 -14.26 25.52
C LEU A 313 -0.42 -13.46 26.76
N GLU A 314 0.19 -12.30 27.00
CA GLU A 314 -0.22 -11.39 28.09
C GLU A 314 -1.65 -10.87 27.88
N PHE A 315 -2.04 -10.56 26.63
CA PHE A 315 -3.40 -10.16 26.30
C PHE A 315 -4.41 -11.30 26.47
N GLU A 316 -4.09 -12.51 26.02
CA GLU A 316 -4.92 -13.70 26.25
C GLU A 316 -5.11 -13.97 27.75
N GLU A 317 -4.03 -13.88 28.54
CA GLU A 317 -4.12 -14.01 30.00
C GLU A 317 -5.01 -12.92 30.61
N SER A 318 -4.87 -11.67 30.20
CA SER A 318 -5.73 -10.57 30.68
C SER A 318 -7.20 -10.78 30.30
N LEU A 319 -7.46 -11.34 29.12
CA LEU A 319 -8.80 -11.61 28.62
C LEU A 319 -9.44 -12.77 29.38
N THR A 320 -8.70 -13.85 29.65
CA THR A 320 -9.19 -14.96 30.50
C THR A 320 -9.48 -14.50 31.92
N ARG A 321 -8.61 -13.69 32.54
CA ARG A 321 -8.90 -13.10 33.86
C ARG A 321 -10.17 -12.27 33.86
N ARG A 322 -10.36 -11.40 32.86
CA ARG A 322 -11.57 -10.58 32.75
C ARG A 322 -12.82 -11.43 32.48
N GLN A 323 -12.69 -12.52 31.71
CA GLN A 323 -13.78 -13.48 31.51
C GLN A 323 -14.14 -14.19 32.81
N ASP A 324 -13.15 -14.65 33.57
CA ASP A 324 -13.36 -15.32 34.86
C ASP A 324 -14.00 -14.37 35.88
N ASP A 325 -13.52 -13.12 35.96
CA ASP A 325 -14.09 -12.08 36.83
C ASP A 325 -15.56 -11.80 36.44
N ALA A 326 -15.85 -11.64 35.14
CA ALA A 326 -17.21 -11.44 34.66
C ALA A 326 -18.12 -12.65 34.93
N GLN A 327 -17.60 -13.88 34.79
CA GLN A 327 -18.34 -15.10 35.13
C GLN A 327 -18.62 -15.19 36.64
N GLN A 328 -17.67 -14.80 37.48
CA GLN A 328 -17.86 -14.74 38.93
C GLN A 328 -18.90 -13.70 39.31
N GLU A 329 -18.83 -12.48 38.76
CA GLU A 329 -19.83 -11.44 38.96
C GLU A 329 -21.22 -11.91 38.50
N PHE A 330 -21.31 -12.57 37.35
CA PHE A 330 -22.55 -13.16 36.85
C PHE A 330 -23.10 -14.22 37.81
N LEU A 331 -22.27 -15.12 38.33
CA LEU A 331 -22.70 -16.12 39.32
C LEU A 331 -23.16 -15.49 40.63
N VAL A 332 -22.48 -14.45 41.11
CA VAL A 332 -22.90 -13.71 42.31
C VAL A 332 -24.26 -13.04 42.08
N LEU A 333 -24.43 -12.32 40.97
CA LEU A 333 -25.69 -11.68 40.63
C LEU A 333 -26.81 -12.72 40.42
N HIS A 334 -26.51 -13.84 39.78
CA HIS A 334 -27.46 -14.94 39.60
C HIS A 334 -27.90 -15.52 40.95
N ASN A 335 -26.96 -15.83 41.85
CA ASN A 335 -27.29 -16.31 43.20
C ASN A 335 -28.07 -15.27 44.01
N GLN A 336 -27.75 -13.99 43.88
CA GLN A 336 -28.51 -12.90 44.51
C GLN A 336 -29.95 -12.83 43.97
N ALA A 337 -30.12 -12.96 42.65
CA ALA A 337 -31.43 -12.99 42.00
C ALA A 337 -32.25 -14.23 42.41
N VAL A 338 -31.62 -15.41 42.47
CA VAL A 338 -32.26 -16.64 42.98
C VAL A 338 -32.68 -16.46 44.44
N ALA A 339 -31.79 -15.97 45.31
CA ALA A 339 -32.12 -15.73 46.71
C ALA A 339 -33.21 -14.65 46.89
N HIS A 340 -33.29 -13.67 45.99
CA HIS A 340 -34.37 -12.68 45.97
C HIS A 340 -35.70 -13.31 45.51
N ALA A 341 -35.67 -14.14 44.47
CA ALA A 341 -36.83 -14.89 44.01
C ALA A 341 -37.34 -15.85 45.10
N GLU A 342 -36.44 -16.60 45.74
CA GLU A 342 -36.77 -17.48 46.87
C GLU A 342 -37.42 -16.69 48.02
N ARG A 343 -36.86 -15.53 48.40
CA ARG A 343 -37.48 -14.64 49.40
C ARG A 343 -38.88 -14.20 49.00
N ILE A 344 -39.09 -13.74 47.77
CA ILE A 344 -40.43 -13.37 47.29
C ILE A 344 -41.39 -14.58 47.37
N THR A 345 -40.94 -15.77 46.97
CA THR A 345 -41.80 -16.97 47.05
C THR A 345 -42.10 -17.38 48.49
N GLN A 346 -41.15 -17.22 49.40
CA GLN A 346 -41.35 -17.50 50.81
C GLN A 346 -42.32 -16.49 51.44
N ASP A 347 -42.10 -15.19 51.22
CA ASP A 347 -42.99 -14.13 51.71
C ASP A 347 -44.41 -14.31 51.17
N ALA A 348 -44.56 -14.64 49.87
CA ALA A 348 -45.85 -14.95 49.28
C ALA A 348 -46.50 -16.18 49.92
N ASN A 349 -45.75 -17.25 50.17
CA ASN A 349 -46.25 -18.44 50.86
C ASN A 349 -46.65 -18.13 52.31
N GLU A 350 -45.88 -17.32 53.03
CA GLU A 350 -46.19 -16.87 54.39
C GLU A 350 -47.46 -16.01 54.40
N GLN A 351 -47.63 -15.10 53.45
CA GLN A 351 -48.85 -14.30 53.29
C GLN A 351 -50.06 -15.20 52.99
N VAL A 352 -49.90 -16.20 52.12
CA VAL A 352 -50.95 -17.20 51.85
C VAL A 352 -51.29 -17.98 53.12
N GLN A 353 -50.32 -18.47 53.89
CA GLN A 353 -50.57 -19.17 55.17
C GLN A 353 -51.25 -18.26 56.19
N ALA A 354 -50.77 -17.03 56.38
CA ALA A 354 -51.39 -16.06 57.28
C ALA A 354 -52.84 -15.73 56.87
N SER A 355 -53.11 -15.66 55.57
CA SER A 355 -54.46 -15.48 55.05
C SER A 355 -55.36 -16.70 55.32
N LEU A 356 -54.83 -17.92 55.19
CA LEU A 356 -55.54 -19.16 55.53
C LEU A 356 -55.82 -19.26 57.03
N GLU A 357 -54.85 -18.96 57.90
CA GLU A 357 -55.04 -18.91 59.35
C GLU A 357 -56.03 -17.82 59.77
N HIS A 358 -56.01 -16.66 59.10
CA HIS A 358 -57.01 -15.62 59.32
C HIS A 358 -58.41 -16.12 58.92
N ALA A 359 -58.55 -16.72 57.73
CA ALA A 359 -59.81 -17.32 57.29
C ALA A 359 -60.29 -18.41 58.25
N GLN A 360 -59.40 -19.27 58.76
CA GLN A 360 -59.72 -20.27 59.78
C GLN A 360 -60.18 -19.64 61.09
N ARG A 361 -59.48 -18.62 61.60
CA ARG A 361 -59.89 -17.90 62.83
C ARG A 361 -61.24 -17.21 62.68
N VAL A 362 -61.51 -16.62 61.51
CA VAL A 362 -62.81 -16.04 61.19
C VAL A 362 -63.88 -17.14 61.13
N SER A 363 -63.58 -18.28 60.51
CA SER A 363 -64.47 -19.45 60.47
C SER A 363 -64.79 -19.97 61.87
N THR A 364 -63.79 -20.16 62.74
CA THR A 364 -64.03 -20.64 64.12
C THR A 364 -64.83 -19.62 64.93
N LYS A 365 -64.54 -18.32 64.78
CA LYS A 365 -65.35 -17.26 65.40
C LYS A 365 -66.78 -17.28 64.89
N ALA A 366 -66.97 -17.46 63.58
CA ALA A 366 -68.30 -17.58 62.98
C ALA A 366 -69.05 -18.80 63.52
N ASP A 367 -68.39 -19.96 63.65
CA ASP A 367 -68.97 -21.17 64.25
C ASP A 367 -69.35 -20.96 65.72
N ASP A 368 -68.52 -20.26 66.49
CA ASP A 368 -68.79 -19.95 67.90
C ASP A 368 -69.92 -18.93 68.05
N PHE A 369 -69.99 -17.92 67.17
CA PHE A 369 -71.16 -17.04 67.06
C PHE A 369 -72.41 -17.84 66.69
N GLU A 370 -72.33 -18.77 65.74
CA GLU A 370 -73.47 -19.61 65.37
C GLU A 370 -73.95 -20.48 66.54
N LYS A 371 -73.03 -21.08 67.32
CA LYS A 371 -73.36 -21.85 68.53
C LYS A 371 -73.98 -20.96 69.61
N LEU A 372 -73.44 -19.77 69.85
CA LEU A 372 -73.98 -18.82 70.82
C LEU A 372 -75.37 -18.35 70.40
N MET A 373 -75.57 -18.00 69.13
CA MET A 373 -76.88 -17.60 68.60
C MET A 373 -77.89 -18.75 68.68
N ARG A 374 -77.47 -19.99 68.41
CA ARG A 374 -78.32 -21.19 68.57
C ARG A 374 -78.68 -21.44 70.04
N ALA A 375 -77.74 -21.29 70.97
CA ALA A 375 -78.00 -21.43 72.41
C ALA A 375 -78.91 -20.30 72.93
N GLN A 376 -78.68 -19.06 72.49
CA GLN A 376 -79.53 -17.91 72.81
C GLN A 376 -80.94 -18.10 72.25
N ALA A 377 -81.08 -18.60 71.02
CA ALA A 377 -82.37 -18.95 70.43
C ALA A 377 -83.09 -20.03 71.27
N GLN A 378 -82.39 -21.08 71.70
CA GLN A 378 -82.93 -22.11 72.60
C GLN A 378 -83.34 -21.54 73.96
N GLN A 379 -82.58 -20.59 74.53
CA GLN A 379 -82.94 -19.91 75.77
C GLN A 379 -84.19 -19.06 75.61
N VAL A 380 -84.26 -18.23 74.55
CA VAL A 380 -85.45 -17.42 74.25
C VAL A 380 -86.67 -18.32 74.05
N GLU A 381 -86.51 -19.46 73.38
CA GLU A 381 -87.57 -20.45 73.22
C GLU A 381 -88.01 -21.06 74.57
N ALA A 382 -87.06 -21.40 75.46
CA ALA A 382 -87.36 -21.93 76.79
C ALA A 382 -88.07 -20.89 77.68
N GLU A 383 -87.60 -19.64 77.69
CA GLU A 383 -88.23 -18.52 78.40
C GLU A 383 -89.65 -18.27 77.87
N ALA A 384 -89.83 -18.28 76.54
CA ALA A 384 -91.15 -18.15 75.92
C ALA A 384 -92.08 -19.29 76.35
N ARG A 385 -91.58 -20.54 76.43
CA ARG A 385 -92.34 -21.69 76.94
C ARG A 385 -92.72 -21.55 78.41
N VAL A 386 -91.82 -21.03 79.27
CA VAL A 386 -92.12 -20.78 80.69
C VAL A 386 -93.18 -19.68 80.82
N ARG A 387 -92.99 -18.53 80.17
CA ARG A 387 -93.99 -17.45 80.17
C ARG A 387 -95.34 -17.93 79.65
N ALA A 388 -95.36 -18.73 78.58
CA ALA A 388 -96.59 -19.34 78.07
C ALA A 388 -97.27 -20.25 79.11
N ARG A 389 -96.50 -21.07 79.84
CA ARG A 389 -97.03 -21.90 80.95
C ARG A 389 -97.57 -21.05 82.08
N GLU A 390 -96.85 -20.03 82.53
CA GLU A 390 -97.31 -19.10 83.57
C GLU A 390 -98.59 -18.36 83.15
N HIS A 391 -98.72 -18.00 81.86
CA HIS A 391 -99.96 -17.43 81.33
C HIS A 391 -101.12 -18.44 81.35
N LEU A 392 -100.86 -19.70 80.98
CA LEU A 392 -101.86 -20.78 81.06
C LEU A 392 -102.26 -21.09 82.50
N ASP A 393 -101.32 -21.11 83.45
CA ASP A 393 -101.60 -21.36 84.87
C ASP A 393 -102.39 -20.21 85.49
N ARG A 394 -102.00 -18.95 85.24
CA ARG A 394 -102.79 -17.78 85.65
C ARG A 394 -104.21 -17.80 85.06
N ALA A 395 -104.35 -18.21 83.79
CA ALA A 395 -105.66 -18.36 83.18
C ALA A 395 -106.47 -19.48 83.83
N ARG A 396 -105.84 -20.59 84.23
CA ARG A 396 -106.45 -21.71 84.93
C ARG A 396 -106.90 -21.34 86.33
N ASP A 397 -106.06 -20.66 87.10
CA ASP A 397 -106.39 -20.15 88.43
C ASP A 397 -107.55 -19.14 88.37
N LYS A 398 -107.53 -18.23 87.39
CA LYS A 398 -108.63 -17.30 87.15
C LYS A 398 -109.92 -18.04 86.77
N ALA A 399 -109.84 -19.06 85.92
CA ALA A 399 -110.98 -19.89 85.57
C ALA A 399 -111.52 -20.66 86.79
N GLN A 400 -110.65 -21.23 87.62
CA GLN A 400 -111.04 -21.92 88.85
C GLN A 400 -111.68 -20.95 89.86
N HIS A 401 -111.14 -19.75 90.02
CA HIS A 401 -111.72 -18.72 90.86
C HIS A 401 -113.12 -18.30 90.40
N ILE A 402 -113.34 -18.19 89.08
CA ILE A 402 -114.67 -17.95 88.50
C ILE A 402 -115.61 -19.13 88.81
N ILE A 403 -115.14 -20.37 88.67
CA ILE A 403 -115.93 -21.58 88.99
C ILE A 403 -116.30 -21.60 90.48
N ASP A 404 -115.36 -21.33 91.38
CA ASP A 404 -115.59 -21.35 92.82
C ASP A 404 -116.56 -20.24 93.25
N THR A 405 -116.40 -19.03 92.71
CA THR A 405 -117.32 -17.91 92.97
C THR A 405 -118.73 -18.18 92.42
N VAL A 406 -118.86 -18.75 91.22
CA VAL A 406 -120.15 -19.17 90.67
C VAL A 406 -120.77 -20.32 91.49
N THR A 407 -119.97 -21.27 91.95
CA THR A 407 -120.43 -22.40 92.78
C THR A 407 -120.90 -21.90 94.15
N ALA A 408 -120.16 -20.99 94.78
CA ALA A 408 -120.56 -20.36 96.04
C ALA A 408 -121.85 -19.55 95.87
N HIS A 409 -121.97 -18.75 94.81
CA HIS A 409 -123.18 -17.97 94.52
C HIS A 409 -124.39 -18.88 94.24
N THR A 410 -124.22 -19.98 93.51
CA THR A 410 -125.31 -20.93 93.24
C THR A 410 -125.72 -21.72 94.48
N GLN A 411 -124.78 -22.13 95.34
CA GLN A 411 -125.09 -22.73 96.65
C GLN A 411 -125.81 -21.75 97.59
N GLN A 412 -125.40 -20.49 97.60
CA GLN A 412 -126.05 -19.44 98.40
C GLN A 412 -127.46 -19.14 97.87
N ALA A 413 -127.64 -19.05 96.55
CA ALA A 413 -128.96 -18.94 95.95
C ALA A 413 -129.86 -20.14 96.26
N LEU A 414 -129.30 -21.36 96.33
CA LEU A 414 -130.01 -22.58 96.78
C LEU A 414 -130.41 -22.49 98.26
N ARG A 415 -129.50 -22.06 99.15
CA ARG A 415 -129.80 -21.87 100.58
C ARG A 415 -130.87 -20.81 100.82
N ASP A 416 -130.79 -19.67 100.13
CA ASP A 416 -131.80 -18.62 100.20
C ASP A 416 -133.16 -19.10 99.68
N ALA A 417 -133.17 -19.93 98.64
CA ALA A 417 -134.39 -20.58 98.16
C ALA A 417 -134.95 -21.57 99.20
N GLU A 418 -134.11 -22.40 99.81
CA GLU A 418 -134.51 -23.31 100.88
C GLU A 418 -135.05 -22.56 102.11
N ASP A 419 -134.38 -21.50 102.55
CA ASP A 419 -134.81 -20.70 103.70
C ASP A 419 -136.13 -19.97 103.42
N ARG A 420 -136.35 -19.46 102.19
CA ARG A 420 -137.68 -18.99 101.78
C ARG A 420 -138.75 -20.09 101.89
N THR A 421 -138.45 -21.33 101.50
CA THR A 421 -139.43 -22.42 101.65
C THR A 421 -139.69 -22.79 103.11
N ARG A 422 -138.66 -22.74 103.98
CA ARG A 422 -138.84 -22.94 105.43
C ARG A 422 -139.66 -21.81 106.05
N GLN A 423 -139.43 -20.57 105.64
CA GLN A 423 -140.18 -19.42 106.13
C GLN A 423 -141.65 -19.47 105.72
N LEU A 424 -141.95 -19.91 104.49
CA LEU A 424 -143.35 -20.14 104.05
C LEU A 424 -144.05 -21.26 104.84
N ARG A 425 -143.35 -22.36 105.20
CA ARG A 425 -143.93 -23.41 106.07
C ARG A 425 -144.18 -22.91 107.50
N TRP A 426 -143.25 -22.12 108.03
CA TRP A 426 -143.39 -21.56 109.37
C TRP A 426 -144.57 -20.58 109.46
N GLN A 427 -144.77 -19.75 108.43
CA GLN A 427 -145.93 -18.84 108.34
C GLN A 427 -147.27 -19.59 108.28
N GLN A 428 -147.36 -20.76 107.62
CA GLN A 428 -148.57 -21.58 107.62
C GLN A 428 -148.89 -22.18 109.00
N HIS A 429 -147.88 -22.58 109.78
CA HIS A 429 -148.07 -23.12 111.13
C HIS A 429 -148.54 -22.03 112.12
N GLN A 430 -147.98 -20.82 111.99
CA GLN A 430 -148.37 -19.64 112.78
C GLN A 430 -149.85 -19.24 112.55
N LEU A 431 -150.35 -19.26 111.31
CA LEU A 431 -151.77 -18.98 111.02
C LEU A 431 -152.74 -20.02 111.62
N THR A 432 -152.30 -21.28 111.74
CA THR A 432 -153.11 -22.36 112.32
C THR A 432 -153.17 -22.27 113.85
N SER A 433 -152.04 -21.87 114.48
CA SER A 433 -151.93 -21.60 115.91
C SER A 433 -152.72 -20.36 116.34
N PHE A 434 -152.71 -19.30 115.52
CA PHE A 434 -153.41 -18.04 115.83
C PHE A 434 -154.94 -18.21 115.82
N MET A 435 -155.50 -19.10 114.99
CA MET A 435 -156.94 -19.39 114.98
C MET A 435 -157.43 -20.16 116.21
N ALA A 436 -156.54 -20.84 116.96
CA ALA A 436 -156.88 -21.56 118.18
C ALA A 436 -156.87 -20.66 119.42
N GLU A 437 -156.02 -19.64 119.44
CA GLU A 437 -155.87 -18.69 120.56
C GLU A 437 -157.00 -17.62 120.59
N VAL A 438 -157.67 -17.39 119.45
CA VAL A 438 -158.72 -16.35 119.30
C VAL A 438 -160.12 -16.77 119.85
N LYS A 439 -160.33 -18.03 120.26
CA LYS A 439 -161.66 -18.52 120.71
C LYS A 439 -161.91 -18.52 122.24
N GLU A 440 -160.90 -18.38 123.10
CA GLU A 440 -161.07 -18.63 124.55
C GLU A 440 -161.06 -17.43 125.49
N LEU A 441 -160.96 -16.17 125.05
CA LEU A 441 -161.17 -15.00 125.94
C LEU A 441 -161.28 -13.77 125.01
N ILE A 442 -162.44 -13.29 124.51
CA ILE A 442 -163.60 -12.70 125.21
C ILE A 442 -163.10 -11.91 126.44
N ARG A 443 -162.84 -10.59 126.44
CA ARG A 443 -163.58 -9.39 125.94
C ARG A 443 -162.70 -8.12 126.28
N PRO A 444 -163.09 -6.87 125.92
CA PRO A 444 -162.89 -6.11 124.68
C PRO A 444 -161.95 -4.87 124.79
N GLU A 445 -161.80 -4.14 123.68
CA GLU A 445 -161.32 -2.73 123.47
C GLU A 445 -159.87 -2.48 122.97
N MET A 446 -159.81 -2.07 121.67
CA MET A 446 -158.97 -1.11 120.89
C MET A 446 -157.77 -0.33 121.49
N PRO A 447 -156.92 0.41 120.69
CA PRO A 447 -156.88 0.62 119.21
C PRO A 447 -155.47 0.61 118.53
N LEU A 448 -155.52 0.90 117.22
CA LEU A 448 -154.53 1.12 116.14
C LEU A 448 -153.65 2.39 116.23
N ASP A 449 -152.50 2.39 115.52
CA ASP A 449 -152.05 3.33 114.45
C ASP A 449 -150.61 2.92 114.01
N THR A 450 -150.22 2.65 112.75
CA THR A 450 -150.19 3.29 111.41
C THR A 450 -149.17 4.41 111.18
N SER A 451 -148.43 4.26 110.05
CA SER A 451 -147.96 5.24 109.03
C SER A 451 -146.48 5.03 108.63
N ASP A 452 -145.95 5.39 107.45
CA ASP A 452 -146.41 5.50 106.05
C ASP A 452 -145.17 5.81 105.13
N VAL A 453 -145.21 5.32 103.87
CA VAL A 453 -144.64 5.69 102.53
C VAL A 453 -143.34 6.53 102.26
N GLY A 454 -142.59 6.18 101.17
CA GLY A 454 -142.02 7.17 100.20
C GLY A 454 -140.77 6.88 99.30
N ALA A 455 -141.00 6.63 97.98
CA ALA A 455 -140.39 7.19 96.71
C ALA A 455 -138.91 7.01 96.17
N ALA A 456 -138.83 6.48 94.91
CA ALA A 456 -138.25 6.93 93.60
C ALA A 456 -136.76 7.39 93.27
N ALA A 457 -136.15 6.67 92.29
CA ALA A 457 -135.45 7.08 91.01
C ALA A 457 -134.04 7.80 90.99
N PRO A 458 -133.38 8.06 89.80
CA PRO A 458 -132.41 7.22 89.04
C PRO A 458 -131.14 7.99 88.50
N ILE A 459 -130.30 7.42 87.58
CA ILE A 459 -129.70 8.02 86.34
C ILE A 459 -128.56 7.18 85.67
N GLU A 460 -128.54 7.29 84.34
CA GLU A 460 -127.73 6.77 83.21
C GLU A 460 -126.51 7.66 82.81
N LYS A 461 -125.60 7.12 81.93
CA LYS A 461 -124.74 7.77 80.87
C LYS A 461 -123.30 7.22 80.84
N ALA A 462 -122.48 7.26 79.78
CA ALA A 462 -122.54 7.29 78.30
C ALA A 462 -121.14 7.80 77.82
N ASP A 463 -120.75 7.43 76.58
CA ASP A 463 -119.73 8.07 75.71
C ASP A 463 -118.24 7.96 76.11
N ALA A 464 -117.25 8.14 75.24
CA ALA A 464 -116.99 7.94 73.81
C ALA A 464 -115.53 8.43 73.59
N GLU A 465 -114.95 8.09 72.45
CA GLU A 465 -113.89 8.82 71.74
C GLU A 465 -112.38 8.48 71.88
N PRO A 466 -111.63 8.72 70.78
CA PRO A 466 -110.38 8.08 70.37
C PRO A 466 -109.28 9.13 70.05
N GLU A 467 -108.44 8.85 69.05
CA GLU A 467 -107.48 9.77 68.36
C GLU A 467 -106.15 10.06 69.09
N ASP A 468 -104.99 9.78 68.50
CA ASP A 468 -104.33 10.34 67.29
C ASP A 468 -103.46 11.58 67.59
N GLY A 469 -102.35 11.69 66.88
CA GLY A 469 -101.34 12.75 67.03
C GLY A 469 -99.93 12.15 67.10
N ALA A 470 -99.29 11.83 65.96
CA ALA A 470 -98.55 12.77 65.10
C ALA A 470 -97.29 13.34 65.83
N ALA A 471 -96.11 13.45 65.24
CA ALA A 471 -95.82 13.87 63.89
C ALA A 471 -94.32 13.65 63.57
N GLN A 472 -94.05 13.22 62.32
CA GLN A 472 -93.08 13.77 61.35
C GLN A 472 -91.57 13.76 61.74
N VAL A 473 -90.58 13.65 60.84
CA VAL A 473 -90.32 14.41 59.60
C VAL A 473 -89.11 13.74 58.87
N LEU A 474 -89.27 13.43 57.57
CA LEU A 474 -88.33 13.55 56.40
C LEU A 474 -86.93 12.89 56.44
N GLU A 475 -86.25 12.48 55.36
CA GLU A 475 -86.38 12.42 53.88
C GLU A 475 -85.03 11.79 53.41
N HIS A 476 -85.00 10.80 52.50
CA HIS A 476 -84.52 10.90 51.09
C HIS A 476 -83.13 11.56 50.94
N ALA A 477 -82.19 11.16 50.09
CA ALA A 477 -82.08 10.15 49.03
C ALA A 477 -80.61 10.15 48.52
N ALA A 478 -80.30 9.14 47.70
CA ALA A 478 -79.45 9.16 46.49
C ALA A 478 -78.01 9.70 46.59
N GLU A 479 -76.99 8.86 46.38
CA GLU A 479 -76.38 8.52 45.07
C GLU A 479 -75.34 9.57 44.65
N ILE A 480 -74.11 9.11 44.35
CA ILE A 480 -73.24 9.63 43.28
C ILE A 480 -72.12 8.59 43.05
N VAL A 481 -71.96 8.29 41.75
CA VAL A 481 -70.97 7.44 41.07
C VAL A 481 -69.80 8.32 40.59
N ASP A 482 -68.74 7.67 40.10
CA ASP A 482 -67.63 8.17 39.25
C ASP A 482 -66.41 8.77 39.98
N ALA A 483 -65.16 8.56 39.55
CA ALA A 483 -64.65 8.06 38.27
C ALA A 483 -63.27 7.38 38.44
N VAL A 484 -62.96 6.52 37.47
CA VAL A 484 -61.63 5.99 37.13
C VAL A 484 -60.93 7.01 36.24
N ASP A 485 -59.63 7.26 36.45
CA ASP A 485 -58.75 7.74 35.39
C ASP A 485 -57.32 7.18 35.56
N LEU A 486 -56.81 6.70 34.42
CA LEU A 486 -55.50 6.14 34.15
C LEU A 486 -54.68 7.23 33.48
N ASP A 487 -53.45 7.48 33.95
CA ASP A 487 -52.45 8.24 33.20
C ASP A 487 -51.18 7.38 33.06
N GLU A 488 -51.05 6.75 31.90
CA GLU A 488 -49.77 6.41 31.28
C GLU A 488 -49.36 7.58 30.40
N ASP A 489 -48.19 8.16 30.62
CA ASP A 489 -47.53 8.98 29.61
C ASP A 489 -46.03 8.66 29.59
N GLY A 490 -45.58 8.27 28.40
CA GLY A 490 -44.23 7.83 28.11
C GLY A 490 -43.27 9.00 27.87
N ALA A 491 -42.01 8.73 28.23
CA ALA A 491 -40.86 9.49 27.76
C ALA A 491 -39.84 8.47 27.24
N ASP A 492 -39.40 8.71 26.00
CA ASP A 492 -38.00 8.70 25.58
C ASP A 492 -37.84 8.24 24.13
N ALA A 493 -37.28 9.21 23.39
CA ALA A 493 -36.82 9.13 22.04
C ALA A 493 -35.64 8.15 21.91
N ASP A 494 -35.57 7.48 20.76
CA ASP A 494 -34.29 7.17 20.15
C ASP A 494 -34.40 7.35 18.64
N GLY A 495 -33.42 8.08 18.12
CA GLY A 495 -33.23 8.30 16.70
C GLY A 495 -31.88 7.73 16.33
N SER A 496 -31.84 6.92 15.28
CA SER A 496 -30.72 6.80 14.34
C SER A 496 -31.03 5.64 13.39
N ASP A 497 -30.95 5.91 12.09
CA ASP A 497 -30.20 5.05 11.18
C ASP A 497 -30.07 5.76 9.82
N ASP A 498 -28.89 6.37 9.64
CA ASP A 498 -28.28 6.60 8.33
C ASP A 498 -27.50 5.33 7.97
N VAL A 499 -27.81 4.70 6.84
CA VAL A 499 -26.92 3.72 6.20
C VAL A 499 -27.04 3.83 4.67
N GLU A 500 -25.91 4.24 4.07
CA GLU A 500 -25.30 3.83 2.78
C GLU A 500 -26.11 3.96 1.46
N ASP A 501 -25.52 4.58 0.44
CA ASP A 501 -24.73 3.82 -0.56
C ASP A 501 -24.11 4.72 -1.67
N ASP A 502 -22.80 4.59 -1.81
CA ASP A 502 -22.04 4.19 -3.01
C ASP A 502 -21.89 5.02 -4.30
N ALA A 503 -20.77 4.67 -4.96
CA ALA A 503 -20.30 4.94 -6.34
C ALA A 503 -19.40 6.19 -6.53
N ALA A 504 -18.07 6.07 -6.64
CA ALA A 504 -17.24 5.40 -7.66
C ALA A 504 -16.97 6.25 -8.93
N GLU A 505 -15.66 6.42 -9.17
CA GLU A 505 -14.96 6.54 -10.47
C GLU A 505 -15.22 7.75 -11.39
N HIS A 506 -14.14 8.47 -11.74
CA HIS A 506 -13.67 8.47 -13.12
C HIS A 506 -12.23 9.01 -13.30
N GLU A 507 -11.39 8.16 -13.87
CA GLU A 507 -10.16 8.46 -14.58
C GLU A 507 -10.37 9.28 -15.87
N HIS A 508 -9.23 9.74 -16.41
CA HIS A 508 -8.94 10.35 -17.73
C HIS A 508 -8.87 11.89 -17.71
N SER A 509 -7.83 12.53 -18.25
CA SER A 509 -7.28 12.29 -19.59
C SER A 509 -5.90 12.92 -19.80
N ASN A 510 -5.16 12.28 -20.73
CA ASN A 510 -3.97 12.67 -21.51
C ASN A 510 -3.45 14.11 -21.46
#